data_AF-A0AAW2DZ58-F1
#
_entry.id   AF-A0AAW2DZ58-F1
#
_cell.length_a   1.000
_cell.length_b   1.000
_cell.length_c   1.000
_cell.angle_alpha   90.00
_cell.angle_beta   90.00
_cell.angle_gamma   90.00
#
_symmetry.space_group_name_H-M   'P 1'
#
loop_
_entity.id
_entity.type
_entity.pdbx_description
1 polymer ?
#
loop_
_entity_poly.entity_id
_entity_poly.type
_entity_poly.pdbx_seq_one_letter_code
_entity_poly.pdbx_strand_id
1 'polypeptide(L)'
;MALSWACLAILLYILPFQNLLPISVTAVPGGFLAVNSSTSWTNSFSAPDSVKFDDGSFVTIILSRVSPDLYYGQDVCGCGLFYNRTNNRSFFAIFILYYEEGNFNGSGYPEVVCSANPKNPVSLDATLQLTSEGGLVLEDGNGSRVWSTNISNKSVVGLNLTDDTCNLMLLDDKNATIWQSFDHPTDTLVLGQKLVRGQQPTSEGGMFSFSITSEGLFFYINSNPPDIYYYYYYYYYYYYYYYYYYPFSNMKYNYSQFLNQSFAIFEFDYPSPSIAVGLTITAKHMKLRPEGHLKVYDGNWYEVDDFLKPDIGYCGYPGVCGNYGICTDEQCSSPLPINGTNYFHPINDRLPNLGCSLVTPLSWEANKNHILIELQNITYFPFRKGLPDIHPDHQHISLESCKQSCLKEMPTRYSYDDLQAITENFSKELSGGGFGRVFEGTLIDGTKVAVKRLDGFGQIRKSYLAEVETIGNIHHVNLVKLIGFCAEKSHRLLVYEYMSNGSLDK
;
A
#
# COMPACT_ATOMS: atom_id res chain seq x y z
N MET A 1 52.83 -26.18 -59.15
CA MET A 1 51.43 -25.72 -59.00
C MET A 1 50.86 -26.36 -57.75
N ALA A 2 50.90 -25.61 -56.65
CA ALA A 2 50.25 -25.94 -55.40
C ALA A 2 48.87 -25.28 -55.39
N LEU A 3 47.81 -26.01 -55.07
CA LEU A 3 46.89 -25.68 -53.98
C LEU A 3 45.80 -26.75 -53.89
N SER A 4 45.68 -27.24 -52.66
CA SER A 4 44.89 -28.37 -52.17
C SER A 4 43.53 -27.90 -51.66
N TRP A 5 42.49 -28.64 -52.03
CA TRP A 5 41.35 -29.07 -51.20
C TRP A 5 41.22 -28.42 -49.81
N ALA A 6 40.34 -27.43 -49.68
CA ALA A 6 39.66 -27.06 -48.44
C ALA A 6 38.53 -26.05 -48.74
N CYS A 7 37.31 -26.51 -49.04
CA CYS A 7 36.13 -25.61 -49.08
C CYS A 7 34.76 -26.35 -49.06
N LEU A 8 34.62 -27.44 -48.29
CA LEU A 8 33.34 -28.18 -48.27
C LEU A 8 32.94 -28.72 -46.89
N ALA A 9 33.35 -28.02 -45.81
CA ALA A 9 32.98 -28.40 -44.44
C ALA A 9 32.66 -27.20 -43.52
N ILE A 10 32.11 -26.09 -44.05
CA ILE A 10 31.63 -24.95 -43.24
C ILE A 10 30.31 -24.41 -43.82
N LEU A 11 29.28 -25.27 -43.92
CA LEU A 11 27.95 -24.85 -44.36
C LEU A 11 26.82 -25.57 -43.61
N LEU A 12 27.08 -26.01 -42.37
CA LEU A 12 26.11 -26.72 -41.53
C LEU A 12 26.12 -26.33 -40.03
N TYR A 13 26.70 -25.19 -39.66
CA TYR A 13 26.73 -24.72 -38.26
C TYR A 13 26.52 -23.21 -38.10
N ILE A 14 25.57 -22.63 -38.83
CA ILE A 14 25.15 -21.24 -38.56
C ILE A 14 23.62 -21.19 -38.51
N LEU A 15 23.13 -20.96 -37.28
CA LEU A 15 21.77 -20.71 -36.77
C LEU A 15 21.02 -21.95 -36.25
N PRO A 16 20.43 -21.89 -35.02
CA PRO A 16 19.89 -20.69 -34.40
C PRO A 16 20.46 -20.40 -33.01
N PHE A 17 21.26 -19.35 -32.90
CA PHE A 17 21.27 -18.51 -31.69
C PHE A 17 21.18 -17.06 -32.17
N GLN A 18 20.09 -16.76 -32.88
CA GLN A 18 19.49 -15.45 -32.68
C GLN A 18 18.90 -15.52 -31.28
N ASN A 19 19.73 -15.25 -30.27
CA ASN A 19 19.18 -14.55 -29.11
C ASN A 19 18.56 -13.30 -29.73
N LEU A 20 17.22 -13.28 -29.78
CA LEU A 20 16.45 -12.08 -29.95
C LEU A 20 16.94 -11.14 -28.85
N LEU A 21 17.92 -10.30 -29.17
CA LEU A 21 18.18 -9.14 -28.34
C LEU A 21 16.85 -8.39 -28.34
N PRO A 22 16.25 -8.11 -27.17
CA PRO A 22 15.06 -7.29 -27.13
C PRO A 22 15.39 -6.01 -27.87
N ILE A 23 14.63 -5.72 -28.92
CA ILE A 23 14.76 -4.46 -29.64
C ILE A 23 14.29 -3.41 -28.64
N SER A 24 15.24 -2.72 -28.00
CA SER A 24 14.95 -1.58 -27.14
C SER A 24 14.34 -0.50 -28.04
N VAL A 25 13.01 -0.37 -27.99
CA VAL A 25 12.31 0.67 -28.74
C VAL A 25 12.53 2.00 -28.05
N THR A 26 13.04 2.99 -28.78
CA THR A 26 13.13 4.40 -28.35
C THR A 26 11.73 4.93 -28.00
N ALA A 27 11.65 5.84 -27.04
CA ALA A 27 10.41 6.50 -26.65
C ALA A 27 9.70 7.05 -27.89
N VAL A 28 8.40 6.78 -28.02
CA VAL A 28 7.64 7.22 -29.20
C VAL A 28 6.94 8.54 -28.88
N PRO A 29 7.29 9.66 -29.56
CA PRO A 29 6.56 10.90 -29.45
C PRO A 29 5.25 10.76 -30.22
N GLY A 30 4.13 10.77 -29.51
CA GLY A 30 2.81 10.70 -30.15
C GLY A 30 1.70 10.13 -29.28
N GLY A 31 2.00 9.71 -28.03
CA GLY A 31 1.04 9.18 -27.05
C GLY A 31 0.25 7.96 -27.49
N PHE A 32 0.55 7.37 -28.64
CA PHE A 32 0.00 6.11 -29.12
C PHE A 32 1.14 5.19 -29.58
N LEU A 33 1.07 3.92 -29.19
CA LEU A 33 2.02 2.89 -29.58
C LEU A 33 1.25 1.66 -30.06
N ALA A 34 1.44 1.27 -31.32
CA ALA A 34 0.89 0.03 -31.85
C ALA A 34 1.65 -1.18 -31.27
N VAL A 35 0.93 -2.25 -30.94
CA VAL A 35 1.55 -3.49 -30.44
C VAL A 35 2.32 -4.15 -31.58
N ASN A 36 3.62 -4.35 -31.37
CA ASN A 36 4.44 -5.23 -32.18
C ASN A 36 4.86 -6.40 -31.29
N SER A 37 5.00 -7.60 -31.85
CA SER A 37 5.04 -8.89 -31.13
C SER A 37 6.22 -9.11 -30.18
N SER A 38 7.04 -8.09 -29.90
CA SER A 38 8.22 -8.15 -29.03
C SER A 38 8.71 -6.78 -28.57
N THR A 39 7.80 -5.85 -28.24
CA THR A 39 8.19 -4.55 -27.70
C THR A 39 8.55 -4.68 -26.22
N SER A 40 9.81 -4.38 -25.89
CA SER A 40 10.36 -4.53 -24.54
C SER A 40 11.27 -3.37 -24.20
N TRP A 41 11.18 -2.88 -22.96
CA TRP A 41 12.04 -1.82 -22.43
C TRP A 41 12.70 -2.31 -21.15
N THR A 42 14.02 -2.27 -21.11
CA THR A 42 14.80 -2.60 -19.92
C THR A 42 15.29 -1.32 -19.29
N ASN A 43 15.03 -1.17 -17.99
CA ASN A 43 15.49 -0.02 -17.25
C ASN A 43 17.03 -0.09 -17.09
N SER A 44 17.69 1.04 -17.30
CA SER A 44 19.15 1.18 -17.10
C SER A 44 19.56 2.64 -17.09
N PHE A 45 20.68 2.96 -16.44
CA PHE A 45 21.24 4.33 -16.41
C PHE A 45 21.64 4.88 -17.80
N SER A 46 21.73 4.01 -18.78
CA SER A 46 22.10 4.30 -20.17
C SER A 46 20.94 4.04 -21.14
N ALA A 47 19.71 3.88 -20.63
CA ALA A 47 18.55 3.68 -21.48
C ALA A 47 18.37 4.91 -22.41
N PRO A 48 18.02 4.69 -23.68
CA PRO A 48 17.63 5.80 -24.55
C PRO A 48 16.42 6.52 -23.96
N ASP A 49 16.33 7.83 -24.22
CA ASP A 49 15.21 8.68 -23.76
C ASP A 49 15.02 8.73 -22.24
N SER A 50 16.13 8.60 -21.50
CA SER A 50 16.15 8.77 -20.05
C SER A 50 16.27 10.24 -19.65
N VAL A 51 15.43 10.69 -18.72
CA VAL A 51 15.57 12.00 -18.06
C VAL A 51 16.15 11.78 -16.67
N LYS A 52 17.28 12.44 -16.39
CA LYS A 52 17.99 12.36 -15.12
C LYS A 52 17.66 13.58 -14.28
N PHE A 53 17.42 13.36 -13.00
CA PHE A 53 17.04 14.39 -12.06
C PHE A 53 18.18 14.74 -11.10
N ASP A 54 18.08 15.93 -10.49
CA ASP A 54 19.12 16.49 -9.63
C ASP A 54 19.38 15.65 -8.37
N ASP A 55 18.38 14.89 -7.91
CA ASP A 55 18.47 13.97 -6.78
C ASP A 55 19.13 12.61 -7.13
N GLY A 56 19.49 12.42 -8.40
CA GLY A 56 20.07 11.19 -8.94
C GLY A 56 19.04 10.11 -9.31
N SER A 57 17.74 10.39 -9.18
CA SER A 57 16.68 9.58 -9.74
C SER A 57 16.62 9.75 -11.27
N PHE A 58 15.96 8.85 -11.98
CA PHE A 58 15.75 9.00 -13.42
C PHE A 58 14.49 8.28 -13.89
N VAL A 59 13.94 8.73 -15.01
CA VAL A 59 12.85 8.03 -15.72
C VAL A 59 13.34 7.58 -17.08
N THR A 60 13.02 6.34 -17.47
CA THR A 60 13.08 5.88 -18.85
C THR A 60 11.70 6.06 -19.44
N ILE A 61 11.54 7.01 -20.36
CA ILE A 61 10.26 7.31 -21.00
C ILE A 61 9.95 6.21 -22.01
N ILE A 62 8.76 5.63 -21.92
CA ILE A 62 8.28 4.62 -22.87
C ILE A 62 7.30 5.27 -23.85
N LEU A 63 6.37 6.05 -23.31
CA LEU A 63 5.37 6.75 -24.08
C LEU A 63 5.17 8.14 -23.50
N SER A 64 5.18 9.15 -24.37
CA SER A 64 4.80 10.52 -24.03
C SER A 64 4.13 11.16 -25.24
N ARG A 65 3.29 12.16 -25.00
CA ARG A 65 2.65 12.92 -26.07
C ARG A 65 3.20 14.34 -26.08
N VAL A 66 4.21 14.54 -26.91
CA VAL A 66 4.87 15.82 -27.11
C VAL A 66 4.40 16.41 -28.44
N SER A 67 3.99 17.68 -28.45
CA SER A 67 3.77 18.41 -29.69
C SER A 67 5.12 18.89 -30.23
N PRO A 68 5.52 18.55 -31.47
CA PRO A 68 6.80 19.00 -32.05
C PRO A 68 6.91 20.52 -32.20
N ASP A 69 5.77 21.22 -32.25
CA ASP A 69 5.67 22.67 -32.48
C ASP A 69 5.67 23.48 -31.17
N LEU A 70 5.97 22.84 -30.04
CA LEU A 70 5.85 23.47 -28.73
C LEU A 70 7.08 24.34 -28.41
N TYR A 71 6.91 25.66 -28.51
CA TYR A 71 7.96 26.65 -28.27
C TYR A 71 8.01 27.16 -26.82
N TYR A 72 6.94 26.97 -26.05
CA TYR A 72 6.82 27.39 -24.66
C TYR A 72 6.78 26.16 -23.76
N GLY A 73 7.48 26.20 -22.62
CA GLY A 73 7.51 25.06 -21.70
C GLY A 73 6.13 24.69 -21.16
N GLN A 74 5.84 23.39 -21.09
CA GLN A 74 4.59 22.87 -20.53
C GLN A 74 4.78 21.52 -19.83
N ASP A 75 3.80 21.17 -19.00
CA ASP A 75 3.68 19.85 -18.40
C ASP A 75 3.18 18.82 -19.42
N VAL A 76 3.88 17.69 -19.50
CA VAL A 76 3.59 16.60 -20.42
C VAL A 76 3.45 15.29 -19.65
N CYS A 77 2.34 14.59 -19.88
CA CYS A 77 2.15 13.24 -19.39
C CYS A 77 3.13 12.28 -20.10
N GLY A 78 3.81 11.46 -19.30
CA GLY A 78 4.59 10.33 -19.76
C GLY A 78 4.31 9.09 -18.93
N CYS A 79 4.59 7.93 -19.48
CA CYS A 79 4.68 6.69 -18.72
C CYS A 79 5.97 5.96 -19.04
N GLY A 80 6.48 5.20 -18.07
CA GLY A 80 7.75 4.51 -18.21
C GLY A 80 8.26 3.90 -16.92
N LEU A 81 9.55 3.57 -16.93
CA LEU A 81 10.23 2.99 -15.76
C LEU A 81 10.89 4.12 -14.98
N PHE A 82 10.44 4.32 -13.75
CA PHE A 82 10.99 5.30 -12.81
C PHE A 82 11.94 4.60 -11.83
N TYR A 83 13.18 5.07 -11.71
CA TYR A 83 14.12 4.65 -10.68
C TYR A 83 14.25 5.73 -9.61
N ASN A 84 13.89 5.36 -8.38
CA ASN A 84 14.02 6.21 -7.20
C ASN A 84 15.37 5.95 -6.53
N ARG A 85 16.21 6.99 -6.49
CA ARG A 85 17.56 6.89 -5.92
C ARG A 85 17.56 6.63 -4.42
N THR A 86 16.61 7.20 -3.69
CA THR A 86 16.54 7.17 -2.23
C THR A 86 16.38 5.75 -1.68
N ASN A 87 15.53 4.95 -2.32
CA ASN A 87 15.26 3.57 -1.91
C ASN A 87 15.92 2.53 -2.83
N ASN A 88 16.62 2.97 -3.89
CA ASN A 88 17.28 2.13 -4.89
C ASN A 88 16.32 1.11 -5.53
N ARG A 89 15.10 1.56 -5.85
CA ARG A 89 14.03 0.74 -6.43
C ARG A 89 13.44 1.37 -7.68
N SER A 90 12.91 0.51 -8.53
CA SER A 90 12.23 0.91 -9.76
C SER A 90 10.75 0.57 -9.76
N PHE A 91 10.00 1.36 -10.52
CA PHE A 91 8.56 1.31 -10.63
C PHE A 91 8.15 1.53 -12.09
N PHE A 92 7.12 0.83 -12.55
CA PHE A 92 6.40 1.28 -13.73
C PHE A 92 5.42 2.37 -13.29
N ALA A 93 5.58 3.57 -13.84
CA ALA A 93 4.89 4.76 -13.37
C ALA A 93 4.36 5.61 -14.52
N ILE A 94 3.28 6.34 -14.22
CA ILE A 94 2.83 7.49 -14.98
C ILE A 94 3.34 8.72 -14.24
N PHE A 95 3.96 9.63 -14.97
CA PHE A 95 4.61 10.81 -14.43
C PHE A 95 4.29 12.04 -15.30
N ILE A 96 4.43 13.21 -14.69
CA ILE A 96 4.39 14.49 -15.39
C ILE A 96 5.82 15.02 -15.48
N LEU A 97 6.21 15.41 -16.70
CA LEU A 97 7.51 16.01 -16.97
C LEU A 97 7.35 17.39 -17.60
N TYR A 98 8.25 18.30 -17.28
CA TYR A 98 8.31 19.59 -17.94
C TYR A 98 9.07 19.46 -19.26
N TYR A 99 8.46 19.87 -20.36
CA TYR A 99 9.05 19.85 -21.71
C TYR A 99 9.23 21.26 -22.23
N GLU A 100 10.45 21.63 -22.63
CA GLU A 100 10.80 22.97 -23.12
C GLU A 100 11.94 22.89 -24.14
N GLU A 101 11.90 23.75 -25.17
CA GLU A 101 12.96 23.88 -26.18
C GLU A 101 13.42 22.56 -26.83
N GLY A 102 12.48 21.63 -27.06
CA GLY A 102 12.78 20.36 -27.71
C GLY A 102 13.25 19.25 -26.78
N ASN A 103 13.39 19.50 -25.47
CA ASN A 103 13.92 18.55 -24.50
C ASN A 103 13.03 18.44 -23.24
N PHE A 104 13.07 17.27 -22.60
CA PHE A 104 12.53 17.11 -21.25
C PHE A 104 13.52 17.68 -20.23
N ASN A 105 13.01 18.53 -19.34
CA ASN A 105 13.82 19.11 -18.27
C ASN A 105 13.98 18.12 -17.12
N GLY A 106 15.22 17.96 -16.67
CA GLY A 106 15.59 17.14 -15.51
C GLY A 106 15.79 17.95 -14.23
N SER A 107 15.65 19.27 -14.25
CA SER A 107 15.75 20.07 -13.01
C SER A 107 14.57 19.74 -12.09
N GLY A 108 14.84 19.40 -10.83
CA GLY A 108 13.81 18.99 -9.87
C GLY A 108 13.65 17.48 -9.71
N TYR A 109 12.41 17.01 -9.53
CA TYR A 109 12.05 15.59 -9.30
C TYR A 109 10.92 15.17 -10.26
N PRO A 110 10.86 13.91 -10.75
CA PRO A 110 9.76 13.47 -11.59
C PRO A 110 8.50 13.33 -10.75
N GLU A 111 7.45 13.99 -11.19
CA GLU A 111 6.23 13.97 -10.42
C GLU A 111 5.38 12.76 -10.79
N VAL A 112 5.44 11.74 -9.94
CA VAL A 112 4.78 10.45 -10.13
C VAL A 112 3.31 10.56 -9.77
N VAL A 113 2.46 10.43 -10.79
CA VAL A 113 1.00 10.45 -10.66
C VAL A 113 0.49 9.11 -10.13
N CYS A 114 0.96 8.00 -10.69
CA CYS A 114 0.62 6.68 -10.19
C CYS A 114 1.71 5.66 -10.54
N SER A 115 1.74 4.56 -9.79
CA SER A 115 2.67 3.45 -9.98
C SER A 115 1.90 2.14 -10.01
N ALA A 116 2.27 1.25 -10.92
CA ALA A 116 1.66 -0.07 -11.04
C ALA A 116 2.11 -1.05 -9.95
N ASN A 117 3.32 -0.86 -9.41
CA ASN A 117 3.96 -1.79 -8.49
C ASN A 117 4.47 -1.14 -7.18
N PRO A 118 3.70 -0.29 -6.49
CA PRO A 118 4.18 0.43 -5.29
C PRO A 118 4.55 -0.52 -4.13
N LYS A 119 3.85 -1.66 -4.01
CA LYS A 119 4.11 -2.68 -2.96
C LYS A 119 5.21 -3.67 -3.33
N ASN A 120 5.48 -3.84 -4.63
CA ASN A 120 6.45 -4.80 -5.16
C ASN A 120 7.44 -4.07 -6.07
N PRO A 121 8.32 -3.24 -5.49
CA PRO A 121 9.34 -2.52 -6.26
C PRO A 121 10.33 -3.48 -6.93
N VAL A 122 10.73 -3.16 -8.15
CA VAL A 122 11.65 -3.98 -8.96
C VAL A 122 13.08 -3.44 -8.95
N SER A 123 14.03 -4.25 -9.38
CA SER A 123 15.43 -3.87 -9.54
C SER A 123 15.63 -2.94 -10.74
N LEU A 124 16.82 -2.33 -10.81
CA LEU A 124 17.16 -1.37 -11.87
C LEU A 124 17.11 -2.00 -13.26
N ASP A 125 17.43 -3.28 -13.39
CA ASP A 125 17.45 -4.06 -14.63
C ASP A 125 16.10 -4.71 -14.98
N ALA A 126 15.02 -4.27 -14.33
CA ALA A 126 13.67 -4.70 -14.64
C ALA A 126 13.26 -4.38 -16.08
N THR A 127 12.39 -5.22 -16.61
CA THR A 127 11.92 -5.15 -17.99
C THR A 127 10.41 -5.03 -18.05
N LEU A 128 9.92 -4.06 -18.83
CA LEU A 128 8.51 -3.93 -19.18
C LEU A 128 8.30 -4.44 -20.61
N GLN A 129 7.36 -5.33 -20.80
CA GLN A 129 6.97 -5.86 -22.10
C GLN A 129 5.53 -5.46 -22.43
N LEU A 130 5.28 -5.12 -23.70
CA LEU A 130 3.94 -4.97 -24.24
C LEU A 130 3.66 -6.10 -25.22
N THR A 131 2.70 -6.96 -24.90
CA THR A 131 2.31 -8.11 -25.73
C THR A 131 0.83 -8.03 -26.08
N SER A 132 0.45 -8.59 -27.23
CA SER A 132 -0.96 -8.64 -27.66
C SER A 132 -1.81 -9.48 -26.70
N GLU A 133 -1.26 -10.55 -26.14
CA GLU A 133 -1.99 -11.49 -25.27
C GLU A 133 -1.90 -11.14 -23.78
N GLY A 134 -0.79 -10.55 -23.33
CA GLY A 134 -0.53 -10.25 -21.92
C GLY A 134 -0.73 -8.78 -21.54
N GLY A 135 -0.89 -7.89 -22.53
CA GLY A 135 -0.88 -6.45 -22.31
C GLY A 135 0.48 -5.98 -21.80
N LEU A 136 0.49 -5.11 -20.78
CA LEU A 136 1.73 -4.71 -20.12
C LEU A 136 2.10 -5.74 -19.06
N VAL A 137 3.34 -6.20 -19.10
CA VAL A 137 3.91 -7.18 -18.16
C VAL A 137 5.24 -6.63 -17.64
N LEU A 138 5.36 -6.50 -16.32
CA LEU A 138 6.57 -6.06 -15.63
C LEU A 138 7.28 -7.27 -15.01
N GLU A 139 8.53 -7.46 -15.38
CA GLU A 139 9.42 -8.51 -14.88
C GLU A 139 10.62 -7.88 -14.17
N ASP A 140 11.02 -8.48 -13.05
CA ASP A 140 12.21 -8.09 -12.30
C ASP A 140 13.49 -8.54 -13.04
N GLY A 141 14.67 -8.04 -12.64
CA GLY A 141 15.95 -8.40 -13.30
C GLY A 141 16.27 -9.91 -13.31
N ASN A 142 15.66 -10.67 -12.41
CA ASN A 142 15.78 -12.14 -12.35
C ASN A 142 14.76 -12.88 -13.25
N GLY A 143 13.91 -12.18 -14.01
CA GLY A 143 12.85 -12.73 -14.86
C GLY A 143 11.55 -13.08 -14.12
N SER A 144 11.44 -12.80 -12.82
CA SER A 144 10.19 -12.99 -12.08
C SER A 144 9.14 -11.97 -12.53
N ARG A 145 7.95 -12.44 -12.91
CA ARG A 145 6.81 -11.56 -13.15
C ARG A 145 6.37 -10.90 -11.85
N VAL A 146 6.31 -9.57 -11.84
CA VAL A 146 5.95 -8.75 -10.68
C VAL A 146 4.56 -8.14 -10.82
N TRP A 147 4.20 -7.72 -12.03
CA TRP A 147 2.91 -7.09 -12.31
C TRP A 147 2.47 -7.30 -13.76
N SER A 148 1.16 -7.28 -14.00
CA SER A 148 0.60 -7.25 -15.35
C SER A 148 -0.81 -6.65 -15.35
N THR A 149 -1.24 -6.10 -16.49
CA THR A 149 -2.60 -5.52 -16.63
C THR A 149 -3.74 -6.54 -16.61
N ASN A 150 -3.45 -7.83 -16.76
CA ASN A 150 -4.41 -8.94 -16.70
C ASN A 150 -5.68 -8.71 -17.56
N ILE A 151 -5.50 -8.69 -18.88
CA ILE A 151 -6.51 -8.28 -19.86
C ILE A 151 -7.61 -9.32 -20.17
N SER A 152 -7.85 -10.31 -19.29
CA SER A 152 -8.97 -11.26 -19.40
C SER A 152 -9.16 -11.92 -20.78
N ASN A 153 -8.06 -12.38 -21.40
CA ASN A 153 -8.03 -12.99 -22.75
C ASN A 153 -8.49 -12.09 -23.91
N LYS A 154 -8.48 -10.77 -23.73
CA LYS A 154 -8.64 -9.81 -24.84
C LYS A 154 -7.30 -9.63 -25.56
N SER A 155 -7.34 -9.15 -26.81
CA SER A 155 -6.13 -8.82 -27.58
C SER A 155 -5.88 -7.32 -27.53
N VAL A 156 -4.66 -6.92 -27.19
CA VAL A 156 -4.21 -5.53 -27.27
C VAL A 156 -3.67 -5.25 -28.67
N VAL A 157 -4.07 -4.13 -29.25
CA VAL A 157 -3.49 -3.61 -30.50
C VAL A 157 -2.78 -2.27 -30.31
N GLY A 158 -3.07 -1.55 -29.22
CA GLY A 158 -2.45 -0.27 -28.96
C GLY A 158 -2.37 0.09 -27.48
N LEU A 159 -1.35 0.87 -27.14
CA LEU A 159 -1.20 1.59 -25.88
C LEU A 159 -1.41 3.08 -26.17
N ASN A 160 -2.27 3.75 -25.40
CA ASN A 160 -2.62 5.15 -25.59
C ASN A 160 -2.52 5.93 -24.27
N LEU A 161 -1.96 7.14 -24.30
CA LEU A 161 -1.84 8.03 -23.15
C LEU A 161 -2.53 9.37 -23.46
N THR A 162 -3.47 9.78 -22.61
CA THR A 162 -4.21 11.05 -22.79
C THR A 162 -3.38 12.25 -22.34
N ASP A 163 -3.48 13.36 -23.07
CA ASP A 163 -2.66 14.56 -22.86
C ASP A 163 -3.03 15.35 -21.60
N ASP A 164 -4.32 15.41 -21.27
CA ASP A 164 -4.88 16.32 -20.26
C ASP A 164 -5.02 15.70 -18.87
N THR A 165 -5.15 14.36 -18.82
CA THR A 165 -5.52 13.61 -17.62
C THR A 165 -4.54 12.49 -17.28
N CYS A 166 -3.51 12.27 -18.12
CA CYS A 166 -2.52 11.20 -17.98
C CYS A 166 -3.12 9.78 -17.77
N ASN A 167 -4.30 9.51 -18.34
CA ASN A 167 -4.89 8.18 -18.36
C ASN A 167 -4.19 7.29 -19.39
N LEU A 168 -3.59 6.19 -18.92
CA LEU A 168 -2.95 5.19 -19.77
C LEU A 168 -3.93 4.08 -20.09
N MET A 169 -4.16 3.81 -21.36
CA MET A 169 -5.18 2.88 -21.85
C MET A 169 -4.57 1.81 -22.75
N LEU A 170 -5.04 0.58 -22.59
CA LEU A 170 -4.86 -0.48 -23.59
C LEU A 170 -6.12 -0.55 -24.45
N LEU A 171 -5.91 -0.61 -25.78
CA LEU A 171 -6.97 -0.59 -26.79
C LEU A 171 -7.00 -1.91 -27.56
N ASP A 172 -8.20 -2.36 -27.92
CA ASP A 172 -8.43 -3.49 -28.83
C ASP A 172 -8.52 -3.07 -30.31
N ASP A 173 -8.70 -4.06 -31.18
CA ASP A 173 -8.81 -3.89 -32.64
C ASP A 173 -9.98 -3.01 -33.10
N LYS A 174 -10.96 -2.78 -32.23
CA LYS A 174 -12.09 -1.87 -32.44
C LYS A 174 -11.87 -0.51 -31.80
N ASN A 175 -10.65 -0.23 -31.33
CA ASN A 175 -10.28 0.98 -30.63
C ASN A 175 -11.05 1.18 -29.31
N ALA A 176 -11.56 0.09 -28.71
CA ALA A 176 -12.24 0.12 -27.42
C ALA A 176 -11.23 -0.06 -26.28
N THR A 177 -11.42 0.69 -25.19
CA THR A 177 -10.59 0.57 -23.99
C THR A 177 -10.87 -0.75 -23.28
N ILE A 178 -9.84 -1.58 -23.15
CA ILE A 178 -9.92 -2.89 -22.49
C ILE A 178 -9.25 -2.91 -21.11
N TRP A 179 -8.39 -1.93 -20.85
CA TRP A 179 -7.77 -1.65 -19.55
C TRP A 179 -7.39 -0.16 -19.50
N GLN A 180 -7.46 0.46 -18.32
CA GLN A 180 -6.99 1.83 -18.11
C GLN A 180 -6.41 2.05 -16.71
N SER A 181 -5.46 2.96 -16.56
CA SER A 181 -4.82 3.26 -15.26
C SER A 181 -5.79 3.87 -14.26
N PHE A 182 -6.80 4.60 -14.74
CA PHE A 182 -7.79 5.26 -13.88
C PHE A 182 -8.61 4.30 -13.01
N ASP A 183 -8.76 3.04 -13.44
CA ASP A 183 -9.49 2.01 -12.69
C ASP A 183 -8.64 1.39 -11.54
N HIS A 184 -7.38 1.83 -11.41
CA HIS A 184 -6.41 1.35 -10.42
C HIS A 184 -5.78 2.51 -9.64
N PRO A 185 -6.56 3.26 -8.83
CA PRO A 185 -6.02 4.39 -8.09
C PRO A 185 -5.01 3.96 -7.03
N THR A 186 -3.97 4.77 -6.81
CA THR A 186 -2.91 4.53 -5.82
C THR A 186 -3.10 5.39 -4.57
N ASP A 187 -2.21 6.32 -4.30
CA ASP A 187 -2.29 7.37 -3.29
C ASP A 187 -2.80 8.70 -3.87
N THR A 188 -2.86 8.82 -5.20
CA THR A 188 -3.16 10.07 -5.90
C THR A 188 -4.44 9.93 -6.73
N LEU A 189 -5.28 10.97 -6.71
CA LEU A 189 -6.45 11.13 -7.55
C LEU A 189 -6.26 12.36 -8.45
N VAL A 190 -6.33 12.16 -9.76
CA VAL A 190 -6.18 13.22 -10.75
C VAL A 190 -7.51 13.71 -11.31
N LEU A 191 -7.48 14.85 -12.01
CA LEU A 191 -8.64 15.39 -12.68
C LEU A 191 -9.26 14.37 -13.63
N GLY A 192 -10.59 14.21 -13.54
CA GLY A 192 -11.33 13.31 -14.40
C GLY A 192 -11.33 11.85 -13.95
N GLN A 193 -10.43 11.44 -13.05
CA GLN A 193 -10.41 10.07 -12.52
C GLN A 193 -11.60 9.83 -11.59
N LYS A 194 -12.30 8.72 -11.82
CA LYS A 194 -13.46 8.32 -11.03
C LYS A 194 -13.04 7.31 -9.97
N LEU A 195 -13.35 7.61 -8.72
CA LEU A 195 -13.23 6.67 -7.62
C LEU A 195 -14.59 6.00 -7.38
N VAL A 196 -14.67 4.70 -7.62
CA VAL A 196 -15.88 3.89 -7.48
C VAL A 196 -15.86 3.04 -6.21
N ARG A 197 -17.02 2.54 -5.80
CA ARG A 197 -17.12 1.62 -4.65
C ARG A 197 -16.23 0.38 -4.84
N GLY A 198 -15.51 0.01 -3.79
CA GLY A 198 -14.59 -1.13 -3.79
C GLY A 198 -13.14 -0.77 -4.12
N GLN A 199 -12.89 0.45 -4.60
CA GLN A 199 -11.54 1.00 -4.69
C GLN A 199 -11.14 1.65 -3.36
N GLN A 200 -9.88 1.48 -2.98
CA GLN A 200 -9.33 1.98 -1.72
C GLN A 200 -7.92 2.54 -1.92
N PRO A 201 -7.81 3.79 -2.40
CA PRO A 201 -6.56 4.51 -2.42
C PRO A 201 -5.84 4.45 -1.08
N THR A 202 -4.54 4.24 -1.11
CA THR A 202 -3.73 3.92 0.08
C THR A 202 -2.47 4.76 0.06
N SER A 203 -2.11 5.36 1.19
CA SER A 203 -0.91 6.18 1.35
C SER A 203 0.36 5.38 1.06
N GLU A 204 1.44 6.08 0.71
CA GLU A 204 2.78 5.50 0.80
C GLU A 204 3.01 4.91 2.21
N GLY A 205 3.65 3.74 2.27
CA GLY A 205 3.80 2.95 3.50
C GLY A 205 2.56 2.16 3.93
N GLY A 206 1.38 2.42 3.36
CA GLY A 206 0.18 1.60 3.57
C GLY A 206 -0.58 1.85 4.87
N MET A 207 -0.21 2.87 5.65
CA MET A 207 -0.81 3.13 6.96
C MET A 207 -2.20 3.75 6.88
N PHE A 208 -2.47 4.55 5.85
CA PHE A 208 -3.74 5.24 5.69
C PHE A 208 -4.39 4.86 4.38
N SER A 209 -5.71 4.88 4.34
CA SER A 209 -6.46 4.70 3.12
C SER A 209 -7.76 5.49 3.15
N PHE A 210 -8.40 5.65 2.00
CA PHE A 210 -9.77 6.17 1.95
C PHE A 210 -10.59 5.42 0.91
N SER A 211 -11.91 5.41 1.09
CA SER A 211 -12.82 4.78 0.13
C SER A 211 -14.20 5.42 0.15
N ILE A 212 -14.97 5.12 -0.88
CA ILE A 212 -16.38 5.46 -0.96
C ILE A 212 -17.22 4.22 -0.69
N THR A 213 -18.14 4.35 0.24
CA THR A 213 -19.10 3.30 0.60
C THR A 213 -20.52 3.76 0.24
N SER A 214 -21.52 2.94 0.54
CA SER A 214 -22.93 3.34 0.43
C SER A 214 -23.34 4.43 1.43
N GLU A 215 -22.55 4.64 2.48
CA GLU A 215 -22.89 5.55 3.59
C GLU A 215 -22.21 6.92 3.46
N GLY A 216 -21.06 6.98 2.80
CA GLY A 216 -20.21 8.15 2.82
C GLY A 216 -18.83 7.95 2.19
N LEU A 217 -18.04 9.01 2.29
CA LEU A 217 -16.59 8.98 2.10
C LEU A 217 -15.93 8.70 3.46
N PHE A 218 -15.00 7.75 3.52
CA PHE A 218 -14.36 7.33 4.75
C PHE A 218 -12.86 7.26 4.60
N PHE A 219 -12.15 7.68 5.65
CA PHE A 219 -10.71 7.61 5.75
C PHE A 219 -10.32 6.76 6.95
N TYR A 220 -9.40 5.85 6.71
CA TYR A 220 -9.04 4.77 7.61
C TYR A 220 -7.56 4.82 7.98
N ILE A 221 -7.30 4.47 9.22
CA ILE A 221 -6.03 3.90 9.67
C ILE A 221 -6.14 2.41 9.37
N ASN A 222 -5.18 1.87 8.62
CA ASN A 222 -5.16 0.47 8.22
C ASN A 222 -4.67 -0.44 9.37
N SER A 223 -5.38 -0.39 10.50
CA SER A 223 -5.28 -1.31 11.64
C SER A 223 -6.12 -2.57 11.40
N ASN A 224 -6.11 -3.50 12.36
CA ASN A 224 -6.95 -4.69 12.33
C ASN A 224 -7.79 -4.76 13.63
N PRO A 225 -9.09 -4.43 13.58
CA PRO A 225 -9.85 -3.97 12.41
C PRO A 225 -9.46 -2.54 11.97
N PRO A 226 -9.77 -2.11 10.72
CA PRO A 226 -9.47 -0.75 10.26
C PRO A 226 -10.24 0.31 11.07
N ASP A 227 -9.53 1.33 11.54
CA ASP A 227 -10.11 2.41 12.34
C ASP A 227 -10.42 3.63 11.48
N ILE A 228 -11.58 4.24 11.66
CA ILE A 228 -11.97 5.45 10.93
C ILE A 228 -11.44 6.68 11.68
N TYR A 229 -10.69 7.56 11.01
CA TYR A 229 -10.24 8.83 11.58
C TYR A 229 -10.97 10.05 11.01
N TYR A 230 -11.55 9.92 9.82
CA TYR A 230 -12.46 10.90 9.24
C TYR A 230 -13.52 10.20 8.40
N TYR A 231 -14.72 10.78 8.40
CA TYR A 231 -15.79 10.37 7.52
C TYR A 231 -16.62 11.57 7.13
N TYR A 232 -17.27 11.46 5.99
CA TYR A 232 -18.27 12.37 5.50
C TYR A 232 -19.50 11.55 5.10
N TYR A 233 -20.49 11.47 6.01
CA TYR A 233 -21.74 10.77 5.75
C TYR A 233 -22.60 11.55 4.75
N TYR A 234 -23.22 10.82 3.84
CA TYR A 234 -24.19 11.40 2.92
C TYR A 234 -25.49 11.86 3.61
N TYR A 235 -25.87 11.20 4.71
CA TYR A 235 -27.15 11.40 5.38
C TYR A 235 -27.26 12.73 6.16
N TYR A 236 -26.13 13.27 6.65
CA TYR A 236 -26.13 14.43 7.55
C TYR A 236 -26.50 15.75 6.85
N TYR A 237 -26.23 15.86 5.53
CA TYR A 237 -26.69 17.00 4.73
C TYR A 237 -28.20 16.95 4.44
N TYR A 238 -28.75 15.74 4.31
CA TYR A 238 -30.15 15.53 3.92
C TYR A 238 -31.14 15.67 5.10
N TYR A 239 -30.69 15.36 6.33
CA TYR A 239 -31.53 15.38 7.53
C TYR A 239 -32.12 16.76 7.85
N TYR A 240 -31.41 17.85 7.50
CA TYR A 240 -31.89 19.21 7.75
C TYR A 240 -32.98 19.65 6.75
N TYR A 241 -33.10 18.99 5.59
CA TYR A 241 -33.96 19.47 4.49
C TYR A 241 -35.19 18.59 4.20
N TYR A 242 -35.14 17.28 4.49
CA TYR A 242 -36.08 16.33 3.86
C TYR A 242 -36.87 15.40 4.81
N TYR A 243 -36.77 15.56 6.12
CA TYR A 243 -37.48 14.68 7.07
C TYR A 243 -39.01 14.83 7.06
N TYR A 244 -39.55 15.77 6.30
CA TYR A 244 -41.00 15.95 6.18
C TYR A 244 -41.67 15.12 5.08
N TYR A 245 -40.94 14.48 4.16
CA TYR A 245 -41.60 13.92 2.96
C TYR A 245 -41.26 12.48 2.52
N TYR A 246 -40.09 11.89 2.77
CA TYR A 246 -39.80 10.54 2.25
C TYR A 246 -38.81 9.72 3.09
N PRO A 247 -39.14 8.46 3.50
CA PRO A 247 -38.18 7.55 4.10
C PRO A 247 -37.35 6.86 2.99
N PHE A 248 -36.04 7.10 2.96
CA PHE A 248 -35.14 6.46 1.98
C PHE A 248 -34.29 5.36 2.60
N SER A 249 -34.64 4.11 2.31
CA SER A 249 -33.69 3.01 2.13
C SER A 249 -33.42 2.88 0.64
N ASN A 250 -32.17 3.09 0.18
CA ASN A 250 -31.63 2.85 -1.19
C ASN A 250 -31.00 4.07 -1.93
N MET A 251 -30.36 5.03 -1.27
CA MET A 251 -29.49 5.98 -2.02
C MET A 251 -28.25 5.25 -2.55
N LYS A 252 -27.99 5.34 -3.86
CA LYS A 252 -26.91 4.62 -4.56
C LYS A 252 -25.95 5.61 -5.19
N TYR A 253 -25.00 6.10 -4.40
CA TYR A 253 -23.84 6.80 -4.96
C TYR A 253 -22.97 5.81 -5.73
N ASN A 254 -22.50 6.21 -6.91
CA ASN A 254 -21.71 5.31 -7.76
C ASN A 254 -20.22 5.61 -7.69
N TYR A 255 -19.88 6.90 -7.75
CA TYR A 255 -18.51 7.34 -7.88
C TYR A 255 -18.33 8.75 -7.34
N SER A 256 -17.12 9.06 -6.88
CA SER A 256 -16.65 10.43 -6.82
C SER A 256 -15.67 10.71 -7.94
N GLN A 257 -15.48 11.99 -8.21
CA GLN A 257 -14.54 12.45 -9.19
C GLN A 257 -13.91 13.72 -8.67
N PHE A 258 -12.60 13.82 -8.85
CA PHE A 258 -11.94 15.10 -8.69
C PHE A 258 -12.13 15.91 -9.99
N LEU A 259 -12.81 17.03 -9.83
CA LEU A 259 -13.08 18.01 -10.87
C LEU A 259 -12.20 19.23 -10.64
N ASN A 260 -12.04 20.05 -11.67
CA ASN A 260 -11.27 21.29 -11.57
C ASN A 260 -11.84 22.13 -10.41
N GLN A 261 -11.08 22.27 -9.33
CA GLN A 261 -11.43 23.01 -8.10
C GLN A 261 -12.53 22.40 -7.22
N SER A 262 -12.95 21.15 -7.44
CA SER A 262 -13.90 20.51 -6.53
C SER A 262 -13.77 19.00 -6.47
N PHE A 263 -13.97 18.42 -5.28
CA PHE A 263 -14.20 16.99 -5.15
C PHE A 263 -15.71 16.74 -5.12
N ALA A 264 -16.20 15.98 -6.11
CA ALA A 264 -17.61 15.81 -6.37
C ALA A 264 -18.05 14.35 -6.24
N ILE A 265 -19.24 14.12 -5.70
CA ILE A 265 -19.83 12.79 -5.52
C ILE A 265 -21.13 12.70 -6.33
N PHE A 266 -21.27 11.62 -7.10
CA PHE A 266 -22.32 11.45 -8.10
C PHE A 266 -23.24 10.24 -7.82
N GLU A 267 -24.52 10.42 -8.13
CA GLU A 267 -25.58 9.40 -8.06
C GLU A 267 -26.04 8.99 -9.49
N PHE A 268 -26.54 7.76 -9.66
CA PHE A 268 -26.78 7.17 -11.00
C PHE A 268 -27.83 7.92 -11.80
N ASP A 269 -28.84 8.41 -11.11
CA ASP A 269 -30.04 8.96 -11.72
C ASP A 269 -29.93 10.47 -12.00
N TYR A 270 -28.80 11.10 -11.64
CA TYR A 270 -28.61 12.55 -11.74
C TYR A 270 -27.26 12.92 -12.37
N PRO A 271 -27.26 13.62 -13.52
CA PRO A 271 -26.03 14.02 -14.22
C PRO A 271 -25.28 15.20 -13.53
N SER A 272 -25.75 15.66 -12.38
CA SER A 272 -25.14 16.73 -11.59
C SER A 272 -24.54 16.17 -10.31
N PRO A 273 -23.44 16.77 -9.79
CA PRO A 273 -22.85 16.32 -8.55
C PRO A 273 -23.87 16.49 -7.42
N SER A 274 -24.18 15.40 -6.71
CA SER A 274 -25.06 15.44 -5.55
C SER A 274 -24.42 16.25 -4.41
N ILE A 275 -23.09 16.19 -4.31
CA ILE A 275 -22.27 16.95 -3.36
C ILE A 275 -20.99 17.39 -4.07
N ALA A 276 -20.62 18.65 -3.92
CA ALA A 276 -19.34 19.18 -4.38
C ALA A 276 -18.69 19.99 -3.26
N VAL A 277 -17.46 19.64 -2.90
CA VAL A 277 -16.66 20.39 -1.94
C VAL A 277 -15.70 21.27 -2.74
N GLY A 278 -15.84 22.59 -2.60
CA GLY A 278 -15.01 23.56 -3.28
C GLY A 278 -13.59 23.60 -2.72
N LEU A 279 -12.61 23.73 -3.60
CA LEU A 279 -11.17 23.82 -3.32
C LEU A 279 -10.60 25.11 -3.91
N THR A 280 -9.35 25.43 -3.57
CA THR A 280 -8.66 26.61 -4.12
C THR A 280 -8.52 26.57 -5.66
N ILE A 281 -8.42 27.76 -6.27
CA ILE A 281 -8.60 28.02 -7.72
C ILE A 281 -7.51 27.47 -8.67
N THR A 282 -6.66 26.55 -8.23
CA THR A 282 -5.56 25.98 -9.05
C THR A 282 -5.38 24.46 -8.93
N ALA A 283 -6.26 23.76 -8.21
CA ALA A 283 -6.09 22.35 -7.89
C ALA A 283 -6.07 21.42 -9.13
N LYS A 284 -5.00 20.61 -9.26
CA LYS A 284 -4.75 19.67 -10.37
C LYS A 284 -4.69 18.21 -9.94
N HIS A 285 -4.35 17.92 -8.69
CA HIS A 285 -4.42 16.57 -8.16
C HIS A 285 -4.54 16.57 -6.63
N MET A 286 -4.98 15.43 -6.09
CA MET A 286 -5.05 15.17 -4.65
C MET A 286 -4.21 13.96 -4.30
N LYS A 287 -3.45 14.02 -3.20
CA LYS A 287 -2.58 12.92 -2.76
C LYS A 287 -2.75 12.63 -1.27
N LEU A 288 -3.01 11.36 -0.94
CA LEU A 288 -3.03 10.86 0.42
C LEU A 288 -1.59 10.62 0.89
N ARG A 289 -1.16 11.43 1.85
CA ARG A 289 0.20 11.44 2.38
C ARG A 289 0.42 10.31 3.41
N PRO A 290 1.67 9.88 3.66
CA PRO A 290 2.03 8.94 4.72
C PRO A 290 1.53 9.31 6.11
N GLU A 291 1.31 10.60 6.37
CA GLU A 291 0.76 11.18 7.59
C GLU A 291 -0.78 11.25 7.64
N GLY A 292 -1.48 10.70 6.65
CA GLY A 292 -2.95 10.66 6.59
C GLY A 292 -3.61 11.94 6.05
N HIS A 293 -2.83 12.96 5.71
CA HIS A 293 -3.31 14.17 5.06
C HIS A 293 -3.72 13.91 3.60
N LEU A 294 -4.91 14.38 3.19
CA LEU A 294 -5.27 14.43 1.78
C LEU A 294 -4.95 15.83 1.24
N LYS A 295 -3.72 15.98 0.74
CA LYS A 295 -3.19 17.25 0.25
C LYS A 295 -3.62 17.50 -1.19
N VAL A 296 -3.86 18.77 -1.50
CA VAL A 296 -4.28 19.25 -2.82
C VAL A 296 -3.14 20.09 -3.39
N TYR A 297 -2.82 19.86 -4.65
CA TYR A 297 -1.69 20.48 -5.32
C TYR A 297 -2.11 21.15 -6.62
N ASP A 298 -1.39 22.21 -6.98
CA ASP A 298 -1.54 22.87 -8.28
C ASP A 298 -0.74 22.17 -9.40
N GLY A 299 -0.71 22.78 -10.59
CA GLY A 299 0.06 22.24 -11.72
C GLY A 299 1.57 22.27 -11.51
N ASN A 300 2.06 23.15 -10.64
CA ASN A 300 3.47 23.25 -10.29
C ASN A 300 3.83 22.39 -9.06
N TRP A 301 2.91 21.52 -8.60
CA TRP A 301 3.11 20.64 -7.44
C TRP A 301 3.30 21.38 -6.12
N TYR A 302 2.88 22.65 -6.06
CA TYR A 302 2.80 23.35 -4.78
C TYR A 302 1.53 22.92 -4.04
N GLU A 303 1.68 22.63 -2.75
CA GLU A 303 0.53 22.40 -1.87
C GLU A 303 -0.29 23.70 -1.81
N VAL A 304 -1.56 23.62 -2.25
CA VAL A 304 -2.49 24.76 -2.27
C VAL A 304 -3.68 24.58 -1.34
N ASP A 305 -3.92 23.36 -0.88
CA ASP A 305 -4.98 23.08 0.08
C ASP A 305 -4.75 21.73 0.82
N ASP A 306 -5.52 21.53 1.88
CA ASP A 306 -5.54 20.32 2.67
C ASP A 306 -6.99 19.93 2.93
N PHE A 307 -7.48 18.91 2.23
CA PHE A 307 -8.91 18.63 2.10
C PHE A 307 -9.62 18.36 3.44
N LEU A 308 -8.98 17.67 4.39
CA LEU A 308 -9.61 17.34 5.68
C LEU A 308 -9.32 18.37 6.77
N LYS A 309 -8.28 19.21 6.61
CA LYS A 309 -7.85 20.15 7.65
C LYS A 309 -8.95 21.12 8.11
N PRO A 310 -9.80 21.69 7.23
CA PRO A 310 -10.90 22.54 7.67
C PRO A 310 -11.87 21.86 8.63
N ASP A 311 -12.09 20.54 8.48
CA ASP A 311 -13.07 19.79 9.25
C ASP A 311 -12.49 19.18 10.53
N ILE A 312 -11.26 18.67 10.46
CA ILE A 312 -10.66 17.93 11.59
C ILE A 312 -9.60 18.74 12.35
N GLY A 313 -9.13 19.86 11.80
CA GLY A 313 -8.05 20.66 12.36
C GLY A 313 -6.70 19.93 12.35
N TYR A 314 -5.66 20.59 12.83
CA TYR A 314 -4.30 20.02 12.87
C TYR A 314 -4.23 18.75 13.73
N CYS A 315 -4.77 18.80 14.97
CA CYS A 315 -4.77 17.64 15.87
C CYS A 315 -5.76 16.53 15.49
N GLY A 316 -6.59 16.74 14.45
CA GLY A 316 -7.51 15.72 13.95
C GLY A 316 -6.84 14.66 13.08
N TYR A 317 -5.63 14.92 12.61
CA TYR A 317 -4.88 13.98 11.79
C TYR A 317 -4.16 12.92 12.64
N PRO A 318 -4.31 11.63 12.29
CA PRO A 318 -3.59 10.56 12.95
C PRO A 318 -2.08 10.66 12.67
N GLY A 319 -1.26 10.64 13.72
CA GLY A 319 0.21 10.58 13.59
C GLY A 319 0.96 11.91 13.62
N VAL A 320 0.26 13.05 13.73
CA VAL A 320 0.88 14.39 13.81
C VAL A 320 1.92 14.52 14.91
N CYS A 321 1.69 13.88 16.07
CA CYS A 321 2.60 13.90 17.19
C CYS A 321 3.41 12.61 17.37
N GLY A 322 3.46 11.75 16.34
CA GLY A 322 4.16 10.48 16.39
C GLY A 322 3.62 9.52 17.47
N ASN A 323 4.37 8.46 17.74
CA ASN A 323 3.96 7.42 18.68
C ASN A 323 3.88 7.95 20.11
N TYR A 324 2.79 7.62 20.82
CA TYR A 324 2.51 8.06 22.20
C TYR A 324 2.45 9.57 22.44
N GLY A 325 2.59 10.42 21.41
CA GLY A 325 2.48 11.87 21.53
C GLY A 325 1.02 12.34 21.62
N ILE A 326 0.79 13.43 22.34
CA ILE A 326 -0.51 14.09 22.49
C ILE A 326 -0.46 15.42 21.76
N CYS A 327 -1.47 15.68 20.93
CA CYS A 327 -1.66 16.96 20.25
C CYS A 327 -2.67 17.82 21.02
N THR A 328 -2.24 19.01 21.43
CA THR A 328 -3.08 20.01 22.09
C THR A 328 -2.74 21.38 21.50
N ASP A 329 -3.75 22.13 21.03
CA ASP A 329 -3.58 23.46 20.46
C ASP A 329 -2.45 23.54 19.40
N GLU A 330 -2.41 22.53 18.53
CA GLU A 330 -1.40 22.37 17.47
C GLU A 330 0.03 22.11 17.96
N GLN A 331 0.20 21.75 19.23
CA GLN A 331 1.48 21.42 19.83
C GLN A 331 1.53 19.96 20.29
N CYS A 332 2.67 19.33 20.03
CA CYS A 332 2.93 17.96 20.42
C CYS A 332 3.66 17.89 21.76
N SER A 333 3.21 17.00 22.64
CA SER A 333 3.81 16.78 23.95
C SER A 333 3.75 15.31 24.37
N SER A 334 4.62 14.92 25.29
CA SER A 334 4.51 13.62 25.95
C SER A 334 3.34 13.60 26.94
N PRO A 335 2.72 12.43 27.19
CA PRO A 335 1.75 12.30 28.26
C PRO A 335 2.34 12.75 29.60
N LEU A 336 1.55 13.52 30.35
CA LEU A 336 1.98 14.05 31.64
C LEU A 336 2.23 12.92 32.65
N PRO A 337 3.13 13.13 33.63
CA PRO A 337 3.31 12.20 34.73
C PRO A 337 2.00 11.92 35.46
N ILE A 338 1.78 10.65 35.80
CA ILE A 338 0.59 10.21 36.53
C ILE A 338 1.02 9.79 37.92
N ASN A 339 0.41 10.41 38.94
CA ASN A 339 0.81 10.27 40.33
C ASN A 339 2.32 10.53 40.55
N GLY A 340 2.89 11.49 39.81
CA GLY A 340 4.30 11.86 39.87
C GLY A 340 5.26 10.92 39.15
N THR A 341 4.76 9.86 38.50
CA THR A 341 5.59 8.91 37.74
C THR A 341 5.52 9.21 36.25
N ASN A 342 6.68 9.38 35.62
CA ASN A 342 6.81 9.51 34.17
C ASN A 342 6.86 8.12 33.53
N TYR A 343 5.95 7.85 32.59
CA TYR A 343 5.92 6.60 31.83
C TYR A 343 6.42 6.76 30.40
N PHE A 344 6.58 8.00 29.93
CA PHE A 344 6.99 8.34 28.58
C PHE A 344 8.16 9.31 28.59
N HIS A 345 9.10 9.10 27.67
CA HIS A 345 10.19 10.03 27.36
C HIS A 345 10.06 10.50 25.92
N PRO A 346 10.15 11.82 25.65
CA PRO A 346 10.17 12.33 24.29
C PRO A 346 11.38 11.76 23.53
N ILE A 347 11.18 11.42 22.26
CA ILE A 347 12.28 10.94 21.41
C ILE A 347 13.29 12.08 21.18
N ASN A 348 12.79 13.30 21.02
CA ASN A 348 13.59 14.50 20.86
C ASN A 348 12.82 15.72 21.40
N ASP A 349 13.31 16.34 22.47
CA ASP A 349 12.69 17.53 23.08
C ASP A 349 12.57 18.72 22.10
N ARG A 350 13.46 18.79 21.10
CA ARG A 350 13.45 19.86 20.08
C ARG A 350 12.53 19.57 18.90
N LEU A 351 12.12 18.32 18.73
CA LEU A 351 11.22 17.87 17.67
C LEU A 351 10.10 16.99 18.26
N PRO A 352 9.15 17.59 19.00
CA PRO A 352 8.13 16.83 19.73
C PRO A 352 7.18 16.04 18.83
N ASN A 353 7.08 16.41 17.55
CA ASN A 353 6.30 15.71 16.52
C ASN A 353 6.85 14.31 16.19
N LEU A 354 8.09 13.99 16.55
CA LEU A 354 8.62 12.63 16.45
C LEU A 354 7.96 11.66 17.44
N GLY A 355 7.28 12.19 18.46
CA GLY A 355 6.60 11.42 19.49
C GLY A 355 7.49 11.04 20.66
N CYS A 356 7.09 9.99 21.34
CA CYS A 356 7.63 9.57 22.62
C CYS A 356 7.92 8.07 22.63
N SER A 357 8.63 7.63 23.65
CA SER A 357 8.96 6.23 23.90
C SER A 357 8.59 5.90 25.35
N LEU A 358 8.33 4.62 25.61
CA LEU A 358 8.08 4.16 26.98
C LEU A 358 9.39 4.22 27.79
N VAL A 359 9.32 4.77 29.00
CA VAL A 359 10.45 4.76 29.95
C VAL A 359 10.86 3.33 30.27
N THR A 360 9.87 2.47 30.54
CA THR A 360 10.05 1.03 30.68
C THR A 360 9.30 0.35 29.53
N PRO A 361 10.01 -0.22 28.54
CA PRO A 361 9.39 -0.93 27.44
C PRO A 361 8.49 -2.07 27.94
N LEU A 362 7.37 -2.29 27.26
CA LEU A 362 6.53 -3.47 27.51
C LEU A 362 7.36 -4.72 27.22
N SER A 363 7.44 -5.63 28.20
CA SER A 363 8.12 -6.91 28.06
C SER A 363 7.23 -8.06 28.51
N TRP A 364 7.37 -9.20 27.82
CA TRP A 364 6.64 -10.42 28.14
C TRP A 364 6.97 -10.97 29.53
N GLU A 365 8.21 -10.77 29.98
CA GLU A 365 8.72 -11.28 31.27
C GLU A 365 8.12 -10.55 32.47
N ALA A 366 7.58 -9.35 32.27
CA ALA A 366 6.97 -8.52 33.30
C ALA A 366 5.47 -8.29 33.06
N ASN A 367 4.79 -9.14 32.29
CA ASN A 367 3.38 -8.97 31.91
C ASN A 367 2.43 -8.78 33.11
N LYS A 368 2.69 -9.46 34.24
CA LYS A 368 1.94 -9.31 35.50
C LYS A 368 2.08 -7.93 36.15
N ASN A 369 3.10 -7.17 35.75
CA ASN A 369 3.39 -5.83 36.24
C ASN A 369 2.93 -4.74 35.26
N HIS A 370 2.37 -5.11 34.11
CA HIS A 370 1.81 -4.13 33.19
C HIS A 370 0.58 -3.50 33.82
N ILE A 371 0.50 -2.19 33.72
CA ILE A 371 -0.64 -1.40 34.20
C ILE A 371 -1.25 -0.67 33.01
N LEU A 372 -2.57 -0.58 33.00
CA LEU A 372 -3.26 0.32 32.10
C LEU A 372 -3.25 1.72 32.71
N ILE A 373 -2.82 2.68 31.90
CA ILE A 373 -2.72 4.07 32.29
C ILE A 373 -3.90 4.81 31.67
N GLU A 374 -4.75 5.40 32.51
CA GLU A 374 -5.86 6.24 32.05
C GLU A 374 -5.36 7.66 31.81
N LEU A 375 -5.58 8.18 30.60
CA LEU A 375 -5.28 9.55 30.24
C LEU A 375 -6.57 10.38 30.24
N GLN A 376 -6.57 11.45 31.03
CA GLN A 376 -7.73 12.33 31.14
C GLN A 376 -7.74 13.40 30.03
N ASN A 377 -8.95 13.83 29.63
CA ASN A 377 -9.16 14.88 28.63
C ASN A 377 -8.54 14.59 27.25
N ILE A 378 -8.48 13.33 26.85
CA ILE A 378 -8.01 12.91 25.52
C ILE A 378 -9.18 12.53 24.63
N THR A 379 -9.11 12.94 23.36
CA THR A 379 -9.96 12.42 22.30
C THR A 379 -9.18 11.36 21.53
N TYR A 380 -9.75 10.16 21.44
CA TYR A 380 -9.21 9.09 20.62
C TYR A 380 -9.87 9.14 19.23
N PHE A 381 -9.09 8.94 18.17
CA PHE A 381 -9.58 8.89 16.79
C PHE A 381 -10.80 7.97 16.59
N PRO A 382 -10.85 6.72 17.13
CA PRO A 382 -12.00 5.83 16.95
C PRO A 382 -13.24 6.19 17.78
N PHE A 383 -13.15 7.14 18.73
CA PHE A 383 -14.24 7.44 19.68
C PHE A 383 -14.85 8.84 19.49
N ARG A 384 -14.93 9.36 18.25
CA ARG A 384 -15.80 10.51 18.01
C ARG A 384 -17.26 10.07 18.19
N LYS A 385 -17.91 10.59 19.23
CA LYS A 385 -19.35 10.48 19.50
C LYS A 385 -20.15 10.67 18.21
N GLY A 386 -20.86 9.64 17.76
CA GLY A 386 -21.75 9.72 16.59
C GLY A 386 -21.55 8.65 15.51
N LEU A 387 -20.51 7.81 15.61
CA LEU A 387 -20.45 6.58 14.83
C LEU A 387 -21.60 5.65 15.28
N PRO A 388 -22.47 5.16 14.38
CA PRO A 388 -23.33 4.02 14.69
C PRO A 388 -22.42 2.86 15.09
N ASP A 389 -22.71 2.17 16.20
CA ASP A 389 -21.95 0.99 16.63
C ASP A 389 -21.80 -0.02 15.47
N ILE A 390 -20.64 -0.02 14.78
CA ILE A 390 -20.44 -0.88 13.59
C ILE A 390 -20.25 -2.36 13.97
N HIS A 391 -20.25 -2.71 15.26
CA HIS A 391 -20.30 -4.10 15.67
C HIS A 391 -21.48 -4.39 16.60
N PRO A 392 -22.57 -5.01 16.10
CA PRO A 392 -23.64 -5.53 16.97
C PRO A 392 -23.12 -6.54 18.01
N ASP A 393 -21.95 -7.14 17.80
CA ASP A 393 -21.31 -8.05 18.76
C ASP A 393 -20.69 -7.36 19.99
N HIS A 394 -20.48 -6.03 19.96
CA HIS A 394 -19.78 -5.31 21.04
C HIS A 394 -20.70 -4.53 21.98
N GLN A 395 -22.02 -4.49 21.71
CA GLN A 395 -23.01 -3.80 22.54
C GLN A 395 -23.12 -4.31 23.99
N HIS A 396 -22.42 -5.41 24.32
CA HIS A 396 -22.41 -6.02 25.65
C HIS A 396 -21.03 -6.11 26.32
N ILE A 397 -19.98 -5.52 25.75
CA ILE A 397 -18.63 -5.57 26.34
C ILE A 397 -18.45 -4.41 27.32
N SER A 398 -18.32 -4.73 28.61
CA SER A 398 -18.00 -3.71 29.62
C SER A 398 -16.56 -3.22 29.48
N LEU A 399 -16.31 -1.97 29.87
CA LEU A 399 -14.96 -1.41 29.93
C LEU A 399 -14.01 -2.30 30.74
N GLU A 400 -14.49 -2.88 31.85
CA GLU A 400 -13.71 -3.82 32.65
C GLU A 400 -13.40 -5.12 31.91
N SER A 401 -14.36 -5.71 31.18
CA SER A 401 -14.10 -6.88 30.33
C SER A 401 -13.07 -6.57 29.24
N CYS A 402 -13.11 -5.36 28.68
CA CYS A 402 -12.13 -4.90 27.69
C CYS A 402 -10.74 -4.72 28.30
N LYS A 403 -10.63 -4.05 29.46
CA LYS A 403 -9.38 -3.91 30.22
C LYS A 403 -8.78 -5.27 30.56
N GLN A 404 -9.60 -6.19 31.07
CA GLN A 404 -9.18 -7.56 31.37
C GLN A 404 -8.76 -8.34 30.13
N SER A 405 -9.39 -8.08 28.97
CA SER A 405 -9.00 -8.70 27.70
C SER A 405 -7.68 -8.14 27.16
N CYS A 406 -7.44 -6.83 27.33
CA CYS A 406 -6.19 -6.17 26.97
C CYS A 406 -5.03 -6.62 27.88
N LEU A 407 -5.32 -6.82 29.18
CA LEU A 407 -4.38 -7.40 30.15
C LEU A 407 -4.32 -8.94 30.10
N LYS A 408 -5.16 -9.58 29.27
CA LYS A 408 -5.25 -11.05 29.20
C LYS A 408 -3.96 -11.60 28.62
N GLU A 409 -3.59 -12.75 29.15
CA GLU A 409 -2.23 -13.31 29.11
C GLU A 409 -1.61 -13.26 27.72
N MET A 410 -0.54 -12.45 27.61
CA MET A 410 0.42 -12.55 26.53
C MET A 410 0.92 -14.00 26.43
N PRO A 411 1.27 -14.49 25.22
CA PRO A 411 1.71 -15.86 25.01
C PRO A 411 2.75 -16.29 26.05
N THR A 412 2.51 -17.41 26.73
CA THR A 412 3.37 -17.90 27.83
C THR A 412 4.75 -18.26 27.28
N ARG A 413 5.82 -17.79 27.94
CA ARG A 413 7.18 -18.20 27.60
C ARG A 413 7.49 -19.55 28.25
N TYR A 414 7.85 -20.53 27.43
CA TYR A 414 8.33 -21.84 27.86
C TYR A 414 9.84 -21.95 27.68
N SER A 415 10.52 -22.69 28.57
CA SER A 415 11.89 -23.13 28.31
C SER A 415 11.91 -24.22 27.23
N TYR A 416 13.08 -24.48 26.64
CA TYR A 416 13.18 -25.60 25.68
C TYR A 416 12.88 -26.94 26.36
N ASP A 417 13.34 -27.11 27.60
CA ASP A 417 13.12 -28.33 28.39
C ASP A 417 11.63 -28.55 28.69
N ASP A 418 10.87 -27.47 28.98
CA ASP A 418 9.42 -27.56 29.14
C ASP A 418 8.74 -28.09 27.88
N LEU A 419 9.08 -27.53 26.71
CA LEU A 419 8.48 -27.95 25.44
C LEU A 419 8.92 -29.35 25.04
N GLN A 420 10.15 -29.74 25.38
CA GLN A 420 10.64 -31.10 25.19
C GLN A 420 9.86 -32.09 26.06
N ALA A 421 9.52 -31.74 27.30
CA ALA A 421 8.67 -32.56 28.16
C ALA A 421 7.22 -32.62 27.66
N ILE A 422 6.62 -31.47 27.32
CA ILE A 422 5.24 -31.33 26.83
C ILE A 422 5.00 -32.15 25.55
N THR A 423 6.02 -32.28 24.70
CA THR A 423 5.95 -33.00 23.42
C THR A 423 6.53 -34.41 23.48
N GLU A 424 6.86 -34.92 24.67
CA GLU A 424 7.49 -36.22 24.87
C GLU A 424 8.74 -36.42 23.98
N ASN A 425 9.68 -35.48 24.03
CA ASN A 425 10.84 -35.38 23.14
C ASN A 425 10.49 -35.22 21.66
N PHE A 426 9.44 -34.44 21.35
CA PHE A 426 8.97 -34.21 19.98
C PHE A 426 8.60 -35.51 19.24
N SER A 427 7.97 -36.46 19.95
CA SER A 427 7.74 -37.83 19.46
C SER A 427 6.70 -37.92 18.34
N LYS A 428 5.66 -37.08 18.39
CA LYS A 428 4.51 -37.14 17.48
C LYS A 428 4.44 -35.91 16.58
N GLU A 429 4.91 -36.06 15.35
CA GLU A 429 4.83 -35.02 14.32
C GLU A 429 3.42 -34.96 13.70
N LEU A 430 2.84 -33.76 13.67
CA LEU A 430 1.54 -33.47 13.06
C LEU A 430 1.69 -33.02 11.60
N SER A 431 2.73 -32.23 11.32
CA SER A 431 3.07 -31.75 9.98
C SER A 431 4.52 -31.27 9.89
N GLY A 432 5.10 -31.31 8.68
CA GLY A 432 6.45 -30.84 8.40
C GLY A 432 6.53 -30.18 7.02
N GLY A 433 7.20 -29.02 6.92
CA GLY A 433 7.36 -28.26 5.68
C GLY A 433 8.44 -27.17 5.75
N GLY A 434 8.52 -26.31 4.74
CA GLY A 434 9.55 -25.26 4.63
C GLY A 434 9.55 -24.20 5.74
N PHE A 435 8.51 -24.17 6.58
CA PHE A 435 8.33 -23.23 7.69
C PHE A 435 8.51 -23.87 9.07
N GLY A 436 9.05 -25.10 9.13
CA GLY A 436 9.29 -25.84 10.37
C GLY A 436 8.43 -27.09 10.51
N ARG A 437 8.59 -27.77 11.65
CA ARG A 437 7.87 -29.01 12.02
C ARG A 437 6.95 -28.76 13.20
N VAL A 438 5.77 -29.35 13.18
CA VAL A 438 4.74 -29.18 14.21
C VAL A 438 4.55 -30.50 14.93
N PHE A 439 4.59 -30.48 16.26
CA PHE A 439 4.47 -31.65 17.12
C PHE A 439 3.24 -31.54 18.02
N GLU A 440 2.59 -32.65 18.34
CA GLU A 440 1.56 -32.69 19.36
C GLU A 440 2.20 -32.60 20.75
N GLY A 441 1.57 -31.85 21.65
CA GLY A 441 1.97 -31.79 23.05
C GLY A 441 0.76 -31.67 23.98
N THR A 442 1.00 -31.94 25.27
CA THR A 442 -0.02 -31.77 26.33
C THR A 442 0.57 -30.93 27.45
N LEU A 443 -0.09 -29.82 27.77
CA LEU A 443 0.28 -28.95 28.89
C LEU A 443 -0.04 -29.62 30.23
N ILE A 444 0.51 -29.08 31.32
CA ILE A 444 0.37 -29.63 32.69
C ILE A 444 -1.11 -29.69 33.13
N ASP A 445 -1.94 -28.77 32.65
CA ASP A 445 -3.38 -28.71 32.91
C ASP A 445 -4.20 -29.70 32.07
N GLY A 446 -3.56 -30.48 31.20
CA GLY A 446 -4.20 -31.41 30.27
C GLY A 446 -4.60 -30.80 28.92
N THR A 447 -4.34 -29.51 28.70
CA THR A 447 -4.66 -28.84 27.43
C THR A 447 -3.77 -29.35 26.31
N LYS A 448 -4.38 -29.80 25.20
CA LYS A 448 -3.65 -30.20 24.00
C LYS A 448 -3.15 -28.99 23.22
N VAL A 449 -1.91 -29.07 22.75
CA VAL A 449 -1.23 -28.01 22.00
C VAL A 449 -0.51 -28.55 20.77
N ALA A 450 -0.25 -27.65 19.82
CA ALA A 450 0.60 -27.89 18.66
C ALA A 450 1.88 -27.05 18.79
N VAL A 451 3.03 -27.70 18.93
CA VAL A 451 4.34 -27.05 19.10
C VAL A 451 5.07 -27.01 17.76
N LYS A 452 5.11 -25.83 17.13
CA LYS A 452 5.83 -25.57 15.89
C LYS A 452 7.29 -25.20 16.21
N ARG A 453 8.21 -26.08 15.81
CA ARG A 453 9.65 -25.86 15.87
C ARG A 453 10.15 -25.34 14.53
N LEU A 454 10.77 -24.15 14.55
CA LEU A 454 11.31 -23.54 13.33
C LEU A 454 12.72 -24.11 13.04
N ASP A 455 12.95 -24.57 11.81
CA ASP A 455 14.25 -25.10 11.33
C ASP A 455 14.81 -24.18 10.20
N GLY A 456 16.12 -23.82 10.21
CA GLY A 456 16.77 -22.92 9.23
C GLY A 456 17.67 -21.78 9.79
N PHE A 457 18.81 -21.48 9.17
CA PHE A 457 19.68 -20.35 9.61
C PHE A 457 19.32 -19.04 8.87
N GLY A 458 19.15 -17.93 9.61
CA GLY A 458 19.01 -16.57 9.05
C GLY A 458 17.57 -16.03 8.93
N GLN A 459 16.66 -16.74 8.24
CA GLN A 459 15.25 -16.31 8.06
C GLN A 459 14.36 -16.53 9.30
N ILE A 460 14.73 -17.47 10.18
CA ILE A 460 13.95 -17.80 11.39
C ILE A 460 13.70 -16.58 12.26
N ARG A 461 14.69 -15.72 12.50
CA ARG A 461 14.54 -14.63 13.47
C ARG A 461 13.47 -13.62 13.03
N LYS A 462 13.37 -13.33 11.72
CA LYS A 462 12.34 -12.45 11.19
C LYS A 462 10.96 -13.11 11.23
N SER A 463 10.85 -14.37 10.81
CA SER A 463 9.58 -15.11 10.84
C SER A 463 9.06 -15.31 12.27
N TYR A 464 9.96 -15.60 13.21
CA TYR A 464 9.64 -15.77 14.62
C TYR A 464 9.17 -14.47 15.27
N LEU A 465 9.89 -13.35 15.05
CA LEU A 465 9.48 -12.06 15.60
C LEU A 465 8.14 -11.61 15.01
N ALA A 466 7.91 -11.81 13.70
CA ALA A 466 6.61 -11.52 13.10
C ALA A 466 5.47 -12.37 13.73
N GLU A 467 5.68 -13.68 13.92
CA GLU A 467 4.65 -14.54 14.53
C GLU A 467 4.41 -14.19 16.02
N VAL A 468 5.43 -13.85 16.80
CA VAL A 468 5.25 -13.53 18.24
C VAL A 468 4.78 -12.09 18.48
N GLU A 469 5.36 -11.09 17.80
CA GLU A 469 5.03 -9.68 18.00
C GLU A 469 3.72 -9.28 17.30
N THR A 470 3.40 -9.90 16.16
CA THR A 470 2.20 -9.59 15.37
C THR A 470 1.06 -10.56 15.67
N ILE A 471 1.24 -11.88 15.51
CA ILE A 471 0.15 -12.87 15.70
C ILE A 471 -0.14 -13.11 17.19
N GLY A 472 0.86 -12.98 18.07
CA GLY A 472 0.66 -13.13 19.52
C GLY A 472 -0.36 -12.16 20.14
N ASN A 473 -0.67 -11.07 19.45
CA ASN A 473 -1.66 -10.07 19.86
C ASN A 473 -2.98 -10.13 19.06
N ILE A 474 -3.10 -11.02 18.06
CA ILE A 474 -4.29 -11.12 17.20
C ILE A 474 -5.15 -12.30 17.66
N HIS A 475 -6.41 -12.02 17.99
CA HIS A 475 -7.43 -13.03 18.24
C HIS A 475 -8.52 -12.91 17.18
N HIS A 476 -8.64 -13.91 16.31
CA HIS A 476 -9.64 -13.93 15.24
C HIS A 476 -10.22 -15.34 15.08
N VAL A 477 -11.52 -15.46 14.80
CA VAL A 477 -12.24 -16.74 14.69
C VAL A 477 -11.66 -17.70 13.64
N ASN A 478 -10.98 -17.16 12.62
CA ASN A 478 -10.36 -17.93 11.54
C ASN A 478 -8.82 -18.06 11.66
N LEU A 479 -8.22 -17.68 12.80
CA LEU A 479 -6.79 -17.82 13.05
C LEU A 479 -6.54 -18.70 14.28
N VAL A 480 -5.60 -19.63 14.16
CA VAL A 480 -5.20 -20.53 15.25
C VAL A 480 -4.48 -19.72 16.34
N LYS A 481 -5.00 -19.78 17.56
CA LYS A 481 -4.49 -19.00 18.70
C LYS A 481 -3.07 -19.42 19.08
N LEU A 482 -2.17 -18.43 19.19
CA LEU A 482 -0.86 -18.59 19.81
C LEU A 482 -0.99 -18.59 21.34
N ILE A 483 -0.67 -19.71 21.98
CA ILE A 483 -0.71 -19.91 23.44
C ILE A 483 0.61 -19.51 24.09
N GLY A 484 1.73 -19.72 23.40
CA GLY A 484 3.05 -19.46 23.96
C GLY A 484 4.20 -19.61 22.98
N PHE A 485 5.42 -19.41 23.46
CA PHE A 485 6.63 -19.51 22.65
C PHE A 485 7.86 -19.92 23.47
N CYS A 486 8.91 -20.34 22.77
CA CYS A 486 10.26 -20.50 23.32
C CYS A 486 11.27 -19.73 22.48
N ALA A 487 12.04 -18.87 23.15
CA ALA A 487 13.22 -18.19 22.60
C ALA A 487 14.39 -18.39 23.56
N GLU A 488 15.10 -19.51 23.40
CA GLU A 488 16.26 -19.86 24.20
C GLU A 488 17.43 -20.25 23.30
N LYS A 489 18.59 -19.60 23.44
CA LYS A 489 19.77 -19.84 22.59
C LYS A 489 19.39 -19.78 21.09
N SER A 490 19.56 -20.87 20.37
CA SER A 490 19.16 -21.05 18.96
C SER A 490 17.77 -21.67 18.78
N HIS A 491 17.11 -22.10 19.85
CA HIS A 491 15.78 -22.72 19.81
C HIS A 491 14.70 -21.64 19.66
N ARG A 492 13.87 -21.80 18.62
CA ARG A 492 12.71 -20.96 18.34
C ARG A 492 11.51 -21.86 18.10
N LEU A 493 10.58 -21.84 19.06
CA LEU A 493 9.37 -22.66 19.01
C LEU A 493 8.15 -21.82 19.34
N LEU A 494 7.01 -22.21 18.79
CA LEU A 494 5.72 -21.55 18.96
C LEU A 494 4.70 -22.60 19.39
N VAL A 495 3.87 -22.26 20.36
CA VAL A 495 2.86 -23.14 20.94
C VAL A 495 1.50 -22.62 20.55
N TYR A 496 0.76 -23.40 19.77
CA TYR A 496 -0.59 -23.08 19.30
C TYR A 496 -1.64 -23.97 19.95
N GLU A 497 -2.89 -23.53 19.92
CA GLU A 497 -4.01 -24.42 20.21
C GLU A 497 -4.06 -25.61 19.25
N TYR A 498 -4.43 -26.78 19.78
CA TYR A 498 -4.52 -28.00 18.98
C TYR A 498 -5.81 -28.04 18.17
N MET A 499 -5.68 -28.13 16.85
CA MET A 499 -6.81 -28.25 15.92
C MET A 499 -7.15 -29.73 15.69
N SER A 500 -8.20 -30.23 16.33
CA SER A 500 -8.60 -31.64 16.30
C SER A 500 -8.97 -32.18 14.91
N ASN A 501 -9.41 -31.31 14.00
CA ASN A 501 -9.81 -31.70 12.64
C ASN A 501 -8.65 -31.69 11.62
N GLY A 502 -7.43 -31.35 12.03
CA GLY A 502 -6.24 -31.42 11.17
C GLY A 502 -6.20 -30.37 10.04
N SER A 503 -5.33 -30.61 9.04
CA SER A 503 -5.15 -29.71 7.89
C SER A 503 -6.30 -29.83 6.89
N LEU A 504 -6.68 -28.71 6.27
CA LEU A 504 -7.66 -28.65 5.18
C LEU A 504 -7.14 -29.25 3.85
N ASP A 505 -5.83 -29.48 3.73
CA ASP A 505 -5.21 -30.08 2.53
C ASP A 505 -5.37 -31.61 2.46
N LYS A 506 -6.04 -32.22 3.45
CA LYS A 506 -6.38 -33.65 3.51
C LYS A 506 -7.88 -33.83 3.31
#